data_AF-A0A9D3WKX2-F1
#
_entry.id   AF-A0A9D3WKX2-F1
#
_cell.length_a   1.000
_cell.length_b   1.000
_cell.length_c   1.000
_cell.angle_alpha   90.00
_cell.angle_beta   90.00
_cell.angle_gamma   90.00
#
_symmetry.space_group_name_H-M   'P 1'
#
loop_
_entity.id
_entity.type
_entity.pdbx_description
1 polymer ?
#
loop_
_entity_poly.entity_id
_entity_poly.type
_entity_poly.pdbx_seq_one_letter_code
_entity_poly.pdbx_strand_id
1 'polypeptide(L)'
;MGSRALLMLTNFNFKTTVSSFGSASNPFFLIKNNLRTRNFSTKTRSSLQPPDLPGLAETARISLAPNEVEEFAPKIGQVIDWFGQLQAVDLDNVEPAIRADTEGDNLREDVPQTFENKEVLIASIPSYEEPYIKVPKVLNKE
;
A
#
# COMPACT_ATOMS: atom_id res chain seq x y z
N MET A 1 63.23 -4.18 -9.28
CA MET A 1 62.83 -3.39 -8.09
C MET A 1 61.31 -3.36 -8.09
N GLY A 2 60.59 -4.38 -7.62
CA GLY A 2 60.51 -4.87 -6.23
C GLY A 2 59.17 -4.38 -5.68
N SER A 3 58.26 -5.13 -5.06
CA SER A 3 58.15 -6.55 -4.72
C SER A 3 56.65 -6.82 -4.51
N ARG A 4 56.24 -8.07 -4.73
CA ARG A 4 54.93 -8.61 -4.33
C ARG A 4 54.65 -8.36 -2.84
N ALA A 5 53.42 -8.04 -2.48
CA ALA A 5 52.90 -8.25 -1.13
C ALA A 5 51.61 -9.05 -1.21
N LEU A 6 51.74 -10.32 -0.85
CA LEU A 6 50.66 -11.24 -0.53
C LEU A 6 50.43 -11.12 0.98
N LEU A 7 49.21 -10.89 1.42
CA LEU A 7 48.81 -11.08 2.81
C LEU A 7 47.53 -11.90 2.84
N MET A 8 47.72 -13.18 3.12
CA MET A 8 46.69 -14.13 3.54
C MET A 8 46.78 -14.28 5.06
N LEU A 9 45.61 -14.60 5.66
CA LEU A 9 45.35 -15.05 7.04
C LEU A 9 45.38 -13.92 8.09
N THR A 10 44.36 -13.77 8.93
CA THR A 10 44.04 -14.74 9.99
C THR A 10 42.54 -14.82 10.35
N ASN A 11 42.11 -16.04 10.68
CA ASN A 11 40.89 -16.29 11.46
C ASN A 11 41.03 -15.71 12.86
N PHE A 12 40.00 -15.01 13.35
CA PHE A 12 39.80 -14.79 14.77
C PHE A 12 38.38 -15.19 15.15
N ASN A 13 38.28 -16.28 15.91
CA ASN A 13 37.08 -16.82 16.52
C ASN A 13 37.29 -16.71 18.03
N PHE A 14 36.43 -16.03 18.80
CA PHE A 14 36.25 -16.33 20.24
C PHE A 14 34.95 -15.70 20.81
N LYS A 15 33.97 -16.60 21.05
CA LYS A 15 33.02 -16.73 22.18
C LYS A 15 32.56 -15.50 23.00
N THR A 16 31.23 -15.34 23.01
CA THR A 16 30.30 -15.06 24.14
C THR A 16 30.84 -14.36 25.40
N THR A 17 30.27 -13.20 25.72
CA THR A 17 29.97 -12.80 27.11
C THR A 17 28.62 -12.05 27.18
N VAL A 18 27.75 -12.60 28.02
CA VAL A 18 26.59 -11.94 28.63
C VAL A 18 27.03 -10.65 29.32
N SER A 19 26.29 -9.57 29.11
CA SER A 19 26.21 -8.50 30.10
C SER A 19 24.76 -8.08 30.27
N SER A 20 24.28 -8.27 31.49
CA SER A 20 23.05 -7.72 32.01
C SER A 20 23.17 -6.19 32.10
N PHE A 21 22.27 -5.48 31.42
CA PHE A 21 21.87 -4.13 31.78
C PHE A 21 20.36 -4.12 31.54
N GLY A 22 19.53 -4.13 32.58
CA GLY A 22 19.44 -3.09 33.58
C GLY A 22 18.03 -2.55 33.42
N SER A 23 17.15 -2.97 34.32
CA SER A 23 15.76 -2.53 34.40
C SER A 23 15.73 -1.00 34.55
N ALA A 24 15.47 -0.32 33.45
CA ALA A 24 14.97 1.04 33.47
C ALA A 24 13.51 0.95 33.03
N SER A 25 12.62 1.02 34.02
CA SER A 25 11.20 1.28 33.84
C SER A 25 11.05 2.61 33.08
N ASN A 26 11.02 2.55 31.76
CA ASN A 26 10.58 3.69 30.96
C ASN A 26 9.08 3.86 31.25
N PRO A 27 8.65 5.04 31.71
CA PRO A 27 7.24 5.27 31.99
C PRO A 27 6.51 5.14 30.66
N PHE A 28 5.50 4.28 30.66
CA PHE A 28 4.48 4.15 29.63
C PHE A 28 4.18 5.51 29.01
N PHE A 29 4.77 5.79 27.84
CA PHE A 29 4.34 6.92 27.04
C PHE A 29 3.04 6.47 26.39
N LEU A 30 1.94 6.81 27.06
CA LEU A 30 0.57 6.61 26.61
C LEU A 30 0.36 7.55 25.41
N ILE A 31 0.82 7.12 24.24
CA ILE A 31 0.42 7.73 22.98
C ILE A 31 -1.07 7.42 22.86
N LYS A 32 -1.89 8.40 23.23
CA LYS A 32 -3.32 8.40 22.90
C LYS A 32 -3.42 8.47 21.38
N ASN A 33 -3.44 7.31 20.74
CA ASN A 33 -3.82 7.18 19.34
C ASN A 33 -5.25 7.71 19.24
N ASN A 34 -5.38 8.96 18.79
CA ASN A 34 -6.62 9.48 18.25
C ASN A 34 -6.85 8.74 16.93
N LEU A 35 -7.27 7.47 17.02
CA LEU A 35 -7.97 6.80 15.95
C LEU A 35 -9.26 7.60 15.77
N ARG A 36 -9.17 8.62 14.93
CA ARG A 36 -10.32 9.39 14.47
C ARG A 36 -11.18 8.39 13.71
N THR A 37 -12.11 7.77 14.40
CA THR A 37 -13.17 6.96 13.82
C THR A 37 -13.92 7.87 12.85
N ARG A 38 -13.58 7.75 11.57
CA ARG A 38 -14.33 8.39 10.51
C ARG A 38 -15.61 7.57 10.39
N ASN A 39 -16.66 8.02 11.06
CA ASN A 39 -17.99 7.48 10.87
C ASN A 39 -18.43 7.81 9.44
N PHE A 40 -18.24 6.87 8.51
CA PHE A 40 -18.81 6.97 7.16
C PHE A 40 -20.28 6.56 7.21
N SER A 41 -21.10 7.30 7.96
CA SER A 41 -22.55 7.21 7.83
C SER A 41 -22.97 8.15 6.70
N THR A 42 -23.03 7.60 5.49
CA THR A 42 -23.75 8.28 4.40
C THR A 42 -25.22 7.96 4.56
N LYS A 43 -26.06 9.00 4.67
CA LYS A 43 -27.51 8.87 4.77
C LYS A 43 -28.02 8.21 3.48
N THR A 44 -28.49 6.97 3.58
CA THR A 44 -29.01 6.16 2.47
C THR A 44 -30.11 6.89 1.71
N ARG A 45 -29.87 7.28 0.45
CA ARG A 45 -30.95 7.48 -0.53
C ARG A 45 -31.27 6.12 -1.13
N SER A 46 -32.46 5.62 -0.86
CA SER A 46 -32.99 4.30 -1.26
C SER A 46 -33.29 4.15 -2.76
N SER A 47 -32.59 4.87 -3.62
CA SER A 47 -32.67 4.71 -5.08
C SER A 47 -31.24 4.73 -5.61
N LEU A 48 -30.68 3.54 -5.82
CA LEU A 48 -29.44 3.41 -6.57
C LEU A 48 -29.74 3.93 -7.97
N GLN A 49 -29.20 5.10 -8.30
CA GLN A 49 -29.19 5.57 -9.68
C GLN A 49 -28.40 4.54 -10.51
N PRO A 50 -28.74 4.34 -11.79
CA PRO A 50 -27.95 3.49 -12.67
C PRO A 50 -26.46 3.87 -12.54
N PRO A 51 -25.54 2.88 -12.46
CA PRO A 51 -24.14 3.16 -12.26
C PRO A 51 -23.59 4.00 -13.42
N ASP A 52 -23.01 5.16 -13.09
CA ASP A 52 -22.31 6.02 -14.05
C ASP A 52 -20.98 5.39 -14.45
N LEU A 53 -21.02 4.54 -15.47
CA LEU A 53 -19.85 3.81 -15.95
C LEU A 53 -18.75 4.73 -16.52
N PRO A 54 -19.05 5.77 -17.32
CA PRO A 54 -18.05 6.75 -17.74
C PRO A 54 -17.30 7.41 -16.57
N GLY A 55 -18.01 7.87 -15.54
CA GLY A 55 -17.38 8.49 -14.37
C GLY A 55 -16.50 7.52 -13.56
N LEU A 56 -16.95 6.27 -13.43
CA LEU A 56 -16.16 5.20 -12.78
C LEU A 56 -14.89 4.89 -13.57
N ALA A 57 -14.97 4.82 -14.90
CA ALA A 57 -13.84 4.56 -15.77
C ALA A 57 -12.79 5.69 -15.69
N GLU A 58 -13.23 6.95 -15.67
CA GLU A 58 -12.33 8.09 -15.47
C GLU A 58 -11.60 8.02 -14.13
N THR A 59 -12.32 7.64 -13.07
CA THR A 59 -11.76 7.48 -11.72
C THR A 59 -10.72 6.37 -11.67
N ALA A 60 -10.99 5.24 -12.36
CA ALA A 60 -10.09 4.10 -12.45
C ALA A 60 -8.97 4.27 -13.49
N ARG A 61 -8.94 5.38 -14.24
CA ARG A 61 -8.02 5.62 -15.37
C ARG A 61 -8.13 4.55 -16.47
N ILE A 62 -9.34 4.06 -16.71
CA ILE A 62 -9.66 3.10 -17.77
C ILE A 62 -10.31 3.86 -18.93
N SER A 63 -9.81 3.63 -20.15
CA SER A 63 -10.44 4.16 -21.37
C SER A 63 -11.50 3.17 -21.85
N LEU A 64 -12.74 3.63 -22.01
CA LEU A 64 -13.86 2.83 -22.51
C LEU A 64 -14.43 3.46 -23.78
N ALA A 65 -14.71 2.63 -24.77
CA ALA A 65 -15.47 3.02 -25.95
C ALA A 65 -16.98 2.98 -25.66
N PRO A 66 -17.82 3.76 -26.38
CA PRO A 66 -19.25 3.85 -26.09
C PRO A 66 -20.00 2.51 -26.23
N ASN A 67 -19.56 1.65 -27.15
CA ASN A 67 -20.09 0.29 -27.31
C ASN A 67 -19.77 -0.61 -26.10
N GLU A 68 -18.56 -0.49 -25.54
CA GLU A 68 -18.17 -1.24 -24.34
C GLU A 68 -18.97 -0.79 -23.12
N VAL A 69 -19.31 0.50 -23.04
CA VAL A 69 -20.17 1.03 -21.98
C VAL A 69 -21.55 0.35 -22.01
N GLU A 70 -22.17 0.24 -23.18
CA GLU A 70 -23.47 -0.44 -23.32
C GLU A 70 -23.38 -1.94 -22.96
N GLU A 71 -22.26 -2.59 -23.26
CA GLU A 71 -22.04 -4.00 -22.93
C GLU A 71 -21.80 -4.24 -21.43
N PHE A 72 -21.03 -3.38 -20.77
CA PHE A 72 -20.63 -3.55 -19.37
C PHE A 72 -21.66 -3.01 -18.38
N ALA A 73 -22.45 -2.00 -18.74
CA ALA A 73 -23.49 -1.43 -17.88
C ALA A 73 -24.41 -2.50 -17.23
N PRO A 74 -25.03 -3.44 -17.98
CA PRO A 74 -25.89 -4.45 -17.37
C PRO A 74 -25.12 -5.45 -16.50
N LYS A 75 -23.86 -5.76 -16.83
CA LYS A 75 -23.03 -6.69 -16.06
C LYS A 75 -22.68 -6.11 -14.69
N ILE A 76 -22.32 -4.84 -14.65
CA ILE A 76 -22.05 -4.12 -13.40
C ILE A 76 -23.32 -3.99 -12.56
N GLY A 77 -24.46 -3.73 -13.21
CA GLY A 77 -25.78 -3.73 -12.55
C GLY A 77 -26.04 -5.04 -11.80
N GLN A 78 -25.85 -6.19 -12.46
CA GLN A 78 -26.05 -7.50 -11.83
C GLN A 78 -25.15 -7.73 -10.61
N VAL A 79 -23.89 -7.27 -10.66
CA VAL A 79 -22.97 -7.37 -9.52
C VAL A 79 -23.47 -6.52 -8.35
N ILE A 80 -23.89 -5.28 -8.61
CA ILE A 80 -24.43 -4.38 -7.58
C ILE A 80 -25.70 -4.96 -6.97
N ASP A 81 -26.61 -5.49 -7.79
CA ASP A 81 -27.84 -6.13 -7.33
C ASP A 81 -27.56 -7.34 -6.44
N TRP A 82 -26.55 -8.14 -6.78
CA TRP A 82 -26.10 -9.25 -5.96
C TRP A 82 -25.56 -8.79 -4.60
N PHE A 83 -24.72 -7.75 -4.57
CA PHE A 83 -24.25 -7.13 -3.33
C PHE A 83 -25.37 -6.46 -2.52
N GLY A 84 -26.45 -6.03 -3.18
CA GLY A 84 -27.64 -5.45 -2.55
C GLY A 84 -28.28 -6.38 -1.50
N GLN A 85 -28.09 -7.70 -1.62
CA GLN A 85 -28.57 -8.68 -0.64
C GLN A 85 -28.01 -8.43 0.77
N LEU A 86 -26.81 -7.85 0.88
CA LEU A 86 -26.18 -7.53 2.18
C LEU A 86 -26.91 -6.43 2.94
N GLN A 87 -27.74 -5.61 2.28
CA GLN A 87 -28.52 -4.55 2.93
C GLN A 87 -29.64 -5.11 3.83
N ALA A 88 -30.04 -6.37 3.64
CA ALA A 88 -31.04 -7.02 4.47
C ALA A 88 -30.49 -7.54 5.82
N VAL A 89 -29.18 -7.48 6.02
CA VAL A 89 -28.51 -7.97 7.22
C VAL A 89 -28.38 -6.83 8.24
N ASP A 90 -28.78 -7.08 9.48
CA ASP A 90 -28.61 -6.14 10.60
C ASP A 90 -27.13 -6.11 11.05
N LEU A 91 -26.56 -4.90 11.12
CA LEU A 91 -25.16 -4.65 11.45
C LEU A 91 -25.00 -3.63 12.60
N ASP A 92 -26.08 -3.25 13.31
CA ASP A 92 -26.06 -2.14 14.28
C ASP A 92 -25.04 -2.31 15.41
N ASN A 93 -24.68 -3.55 15.76
CA ASN A 93 -23.76 -3.87 16.86
C ASN A 93 -22.50 -4.64 16.42
N VAL A 94 -22.17 -4.63 15.12
CA VAL A 94 -21.01 -5.35 14.58
C VAL A 94 -19.92 -4.35 14.20
N GLU A 95 -18.75 -4.47 14.81
CA GLU A 95 -17.59 -3.66 14.43
C GLU A 95 -17.03 -4.09 13.06
N PRO A 96 -16.62 -3.15 12.18
CA PRO A 96 -16.03 -3.51 10.89
C PRO A 96 -14.72 -4.29 11.03
N ALA A 97 -14.60 -5.40 10.32
CA ALA A 97 -13.36 -6.17 10.24
C ALA A 97 -12.35 -5.49 9.28
N ILE A 98 -11.29 -4.89 9.82
CA ILE A 98 -10.27 -4.16 9.04
C ILE A 98 -9.19 -5.12 8.51
N ARG A 99 -8.83 -6.13 9.30
CA ARG A 99 -7.83 -7.16 8.97
C ARG A 99 -8.32 -8.52 9.46
N ALA A 100 -7.91 -9.57 8.76
CA ALA A 100 -8.21 -10.95 9.18
C ALA A 100 -7.29 -11.41 10.32
N ASP A 101 -6.09 -10.83 10.40
CA ASP A 101 -5.07 -11.07 11.42
C ASP A 101 -4.99 -9.90 12.40
N THR A 102 -4.83 -10.23 13.68
CA THR A 102 -4.74 -9.26 14.79
C THR A 102 -3.31 -9.12 15.31
N GLU A 103 -2.31 -9.28 14.44
CA GLU A 103 -0.92 -9.05 14.85
C GLU A 103 -0.62 -7.55 14.87
N GLY A 104 -0.17 -7.09 16.04
CA GLY A 104 0.05 -5.69 16.38
C GLY A 104 1.28 -5.07 15.71
N ASP A 105 1.49 -3.80 16.04
CA ASP A 105 2.52 -2.85 15.57
C ASP A 105 3.75 -3.49 14.91
N ASN A 106 3.65 -3.76 13.61
CA ASN A 106 4.78 -4.15 12.78
C ASN A 106 5.50 -2.88 12.30
N LEU A 107 6.43 -2.40 13.13
CA LEU A 107 7.26 -1.24 12.82
C LEU A 107 8.56 -1.71 12.15
N ARG A 108 8.93 -1.02 11.06
CA ARG A 108 10.24 -1.18 10.43
C ARG A 108 11.30 -0.46 11.26
N GLU A 109 12.41 -1.14 11.54
CA GLU A 109 13.60 -0.53 12.17
C GLU A 109 14.15 0.65 11.34
N ASP A 110 14.55 1.72 12.01
CA ASP A 110 15.09 2.92 11.36
C ASP A 110 16.59 2.80 11.03
N VAL A 111 16.90 1.83 10.16
CA VAL A 111 18.26 1.58 9.68
C VAL A 111 18.31 1.81 8.17
N PRO A 112 19.25 2.62 7.65
CA PRO A 112 19.38 2.85 6.21
C PRO A 112 19.81 1.57 5.51
N GLN A 113 19.15 1.25 4.40
CA GLN A 113 19.50 0.13 3.53
C GLN A 113 19.82 0.66 2.12
N THR A 114 20.95 0.23 1.57
CA THR A 114 21.33 0.55 0.20
C THR A 114 20.64 -0.42 -0.75
N PHE A 115 20.04 0.10 -1.81
CA PHE A 115 19.50 -0.74 -2.87
C PHE A 115 20.61 -1.09 -3.88
N GLU A 116 20.92 -2.38 -4.02
CA GLU A 116 22.09 -2.85 -4.77
C GLU A 116 21.88 -2.86 -6.29
N ASN A 117 20.67 -3.15 -6.78
CA ASN A 117 20.39 -3.44 -8.20
C ASN A 117 19.60 -2.33 -8.90
N LYS A 118 20.17 -1.13 -9.00
CA LYS A 118 19.50 0.01 -9.68
C LYS A 118 19.28 -0.24 -11.17
N GLU A 119 20.19 -0.99 -11.78
CA GLU A 119 20.21 -1.32 -13.20
C GLU A 119 18.97 -2.14 -13.59
N VAL A 120 18.53 -3.05 -12.71
CA VAL A 120 17.32 -3.87 -12.91
C VAL A 120 16.06 -3.01 -12.90
N LEU A 121 16.00 -2.01 -12.01
CA LEU A 121 14.90 -1.05 -11.98
C LEU A 121 14.85 -0.25 -13.27
N ILE A 122 15.99 0.29 -13.71
CA ILE A 122 16.07 1.10 -14.94
C ILE A 122 15.68 0.27 -16.16
N ALA A 123 16.08 -1.00 -16.24
CA ALA A 123 15.72 -1.90 -17.32
C ALA A 123 14.20 -2.19 -17.41
N SER A 124 13.45 -2.04 -16.31
CA SER A 124 11.99 -2.22 -16.29
C SER A 124 11.21 -1.00 -16.76
N ILE A 125 11.87 0.15 -16.95
CA ILE A 125 11.21 1.42 -17.24
C ILE A 125 11.07 1.59 -18.77
N PRO A 126 9.84 1.80 -19.29
CA PRO A 126 9.64 1.93 -20.74
C PRO A 126 10.32 3.15 -21.38
N SER A 127 10.43 4.27 -20.66
CA SER A 127 11.05 5.49 -21.16
C SER A 127 11.90 6.15 -20.08
N TYR A 128 13.21 6.18 -20.32
CA TYR A 128 14.20 6.66 -19.36
C TYR A 128 15.18 7.60 -20.07
N GLU A 129 15.55 8.69 -19.40
CA GLU A 129 16.52 9.67 -19.84
C GLU A 129 17.35 10.09 -18.63
N GLU A 130 18.55 9.53 -18.49
CA GLU A 130 19.35 9.65 -17.26
C GLU A 130 19.55 11.12 -16.83
N PRO A 131 19.23 11.49 -15.57
CA PRO A 131 18.84 10.66 -14.41
C PRO A 131 17.33 10.49 -14.16
N TYR A 132 16.46 10.81 -15.12
CA TYR A 132 15.01 10.93 -14.95
C TYR A 132 14.18 9.87 -15.68
N ILE A 133 12.96 9.63 -15.17
CA ILE A 133 11.93 8.87 -15.87
C ILE A 133 11.15 9.84 -16.76
N LYS A 134 11.04 9.49 -18.04
CA LYS A 134 10.35 10.34 -19.01
C LYS A 134 8.85 10.06 -18.98
N VAL A 135 8.07 11.09 -18.70
CA VAL A 135 6.60 11.05 -18.69
C VAL A 135 6.02 12.12 -19.63
N PRO A 136 4.81 11.92 -20.18
CA PRO A 136 4.11 12.97 -20.90
C PRO A 136 3.94 14.22 -20.04
N LYS A 137 4.09 15.39 -20.65
CA LYS A 137 3.92 16.66 -19.96
C LYS A 137 2.50 16.76 -19.39
N VAL A 138 2.40 17.07 -18.09
CA VAL A 138 1.12 17.36 -17.45
C VAL A 138 0.60 18.70 -18.00
N LEU A 139 -0.52 18.65 -18.70
CA LEU A 139 -1.27 19.83 -19.11
C LEU A 139 -2.47 19.95 -18.16
N ASN A 140 -2.69 21.15 -17.61
CA ASN A 140 -3.91 21.40 -16.85
C ASN A 140 -5.08 21.43 -17.83
N LYS A 141 -6.12 20.65 -17.56
CA LYS A 141 -7.38 20.69 -18.30
C LYS A 141 -8.19 21.84 -17.68
N GLU A 142 -8.43 22.91 -18.44
CA GLU A 142 -9.39 23.96 -18.07
C GLU A 142 -10.83 23.43 -18.11
#